data_AF-A0A094CLF8-F1
#
_entry.id   AF-A0A094CLF8-F1
#
_cell.length_a   1.000
_cell.length_b   1.000
_cell.length_c   1.000
_cell.angle_alpha   90.00
_cell.angle_beta   90.00
_cell.angle_gamma   90.00
#
_symmetry.space_group_name_H-M   'P 1'
#
loop_
_entity.id
_entity.type
_entity.pdbx_description
1 polymer ?
#
loop_
_entity_poly.entity_id
_entity_poly.type
_entity_poly.pdbx_seq_one_letter_code
_entity_poly.pdbx_strand_id
1 'polypeptide(L)'
;MREVITTTALITFPKGGVPLYKAAGSGFLSKKGAPESVSPENFFVIIQYTARDQDHASRLIYEEHKLSKEMKEAKGILALWCFVPETSEDEVDITIFMRLSNESYYGDVESRLRSFE
;
A
#
# COMPACT_ATOMS: atom_id res chain seq x y z
N MET A 1 -1.04 10.79 19.95
CA MET A 1 -1.38 11.94 19.08
C MET A 1 -1.42 11.38 17.67
N ARG A 2 -2.59 11.29 17.04
CA ARG A 2 -2.78 10.58 15.76
C ARG A 2 -2.83 11.65 14.67
N GLU A 3 -1.73 11.81 13.95
CA GLU A 3 -1.67 12.73 12.81
C GLU A 3 -2.22 11.98 11.60
N VAL A 4 -3.48 12.27 11.24
CA VAL A 4 -4.08 11.75 10.00
C VAL A 4 -3.62 12.70 8.90
N ILE A 5 -2.57 12.31 8.19
CA ILE A 5 -2.05 13.04 7.03
C ILE A 5 -2.90 12.64 5.82
N THR A 6 -4.00 13.35 5.59
CA THR A 6 -4.65 13.38 4.26
C THR A 6 -3.93 14.39 3.39
N THR A 7 -2.82 13.97 2.78
CA THR A 7 -2.19 14.72 1.69
C THR A 7 -2.02 13.81 0.49
N THR A 8 -2.48 14.26 -0.67
CA THR A 8 -1.95 13.85 -1.98
C THR A 8 -0.51 14.39 -2.07
N ALA A 9 0.39 13.84 -1.26
CA ALA A 9 1.79 14.23 -1.24
C ALA A 9 2.46 13.52 -2.40
N LEU A 10 2.70 14.26 -3.48
CA LEU A 10 3.84 13.98 -4.35
C LEU A 10 5.06 13.92 -3.43
N ILE A 11 5.60 12.72 -3.24
CA ILE A 11 6.83 12.49 -2.47
C ILE A 11 7.89 13.40 -3.09
N THR A 12 8.22 14.48 -2.38
CA THR A 12 9.22 15.45 -2.83
C THR A 12 10.57 14.89 -2.45
N PHE A 13 11.18 14.15 -3.37
CA PHE A 13 12.56 13.72 -3.22
C PHE A 13 13.49 14.94 -3.17
N PRO A 14 14.31 15.10 -2.10
CA PRO A 14 15.34 16.11 -2.09
C PRO A 14 16.43 15.66 -3.08
N LYS A 15 16.38 16.20 -4.30
CA LYS A 15 17.36 16.00 -5.39
C LYS A 15 17.32 14.61 -6.07
N GLY A 16 16.33 14.40 -6.94
CA GLY A 16 16.52 13.67 -8.20
C GLY A 16 16.82 12.16 -8.15
N GLY A 17 16.62 11.48 -7.03
CA GLY A 17 16.63 10.02 -6.98
C GLY A 17 15.24 9.47 -7.31
N VAL A 18 15.12 8.61 -8.33
CA VAL A 18 13.94 7.75 -8.48
C VAL A 18 14.15 6.57 -7.53
N PRO A 19 13.32 6.41 -6.48
CA PRO A 19 13.45 5.27 -5.59
C PRO A 19 13.25 3.97 -6.39
N LEU A 20 14.23 3.06 -6.29
CA LEU A 20 14.10 1.72 -6.85
C LEU A 20 13.35 0.85 -5.84
N TYR A 21 12.13 0.50 -6.19
CA TYR A 21 11.28 -0.40 -5.42
C TYR A 21 11.35 -1.81 -6.02
N LYS A 22 11.53 -2.80 -5.15
CA LYS A 22 11.28 -4.20 -5.48
C LYS A 22 9.86 -4.57 -5.06
N ALA A 23 9.19 -5.35 -5.91
CA ALA A 23 7.92 -5.95 -5.53
C ALA A 23 8.14 -6.87 -4.32
N ALA A 24 7.35 -6.70 -3.27
CA ALA A 24 7.43 -7.50 -2.05
C ALA A 24 6.93 -8.95 -2.22
N GLY A 25 6.52 -9.34 -3.44
CA GLY A 25 6.00 -10.67 -3.78
C GLY A 25 4.49 -10.82 -3.62
N SER A 26 3.82 -9.79 -3.13
CA SER A 26 2.42 -9.77 -2.71
C SER A 26 1.64 -8.61 -3.32
N GLY A 27 0.31 -8.75 -3.38
CA GLY A 27 -0.56 -7.84 -4.11
C GLY A 27 -1.18 -8.48 -5.35
N PHE A 28 -1.97 -7.69 -6.07
CA PHE A 28 -2.60 -8.06 -7.33
C PHE A 28 -2.75 -6.83 -8.23
N LEU A 29 -2.30 -6.97 -9.48
CA LEU A 29 -2.32 -5.88 -10.47
C LEU A 29 -3.74 -5.44 -10.84
N SER A 30 -4.65 -6.39 -10.94
CA SER A 30 -6.07 -6.12 -11.15
C SER A 30 -6.91 -7.27 -10.60
N LYS A 31 -8.06 -6.92 -10.04
CA LYS A 31 -9.11 -7.88 -9.70
C LYS A 31 -9.86 -8.26 -10.97
N LYS A 32 -10.34 -9.51 -11.06
CA LYS A 32 -11.17 -9.94 -12.19
C LYS A 32 -12.39 -9.02 -12.35
N GLY A 33 -12.55 -8.43 -13.53
CA GLY A 33 -13.62 -7.47 -13.82
C GLY A 33 -13.30 -6.01 -13.43
N ALA A 34 -12.09 -5.72 -12.93
CA ALA A 34 -11.64 -4.36 -12.73
C ALA A 34 -11.37 -3.67 -14.09
N PRO A 35 -11.80 -2.41 -14.28
CA PRO A 35 -11.47 -1.64 -15.48
C PRO A 35 -9.96 -1.44 -15.61
N GLU A 36 -9.42 -1.69 -16.80
CA GLU A 36 -8.00 -1.41 -17.11
C GLU A 36 -7.70 0.08 -17.05
N SER A 37 -8.63 0.93 -17.52
CA SER A 37 -8.51 2.37 -17.46
C SER A 37 -8.83 2.92 -16.07
N VAL A 38 -8.14 4.00 -15.69
CA VAL A 38 -8.46 4.79 -14.50
C VAL A 38 -9.59 5.76 -14.83
N SER A 39 -10.56 5.86 -13.94
CA SER A 39 -11.68 6.81 -14.03
C SER A 39 -11.56 7.89 -12.92
N PRO A 40 -12.18 9.07 -13.09
CA PRO A 40 -12.15 10.14 -12.09
C PRO A 40 -12.72 9.75 -10.73
N GLU A 41 -13.61 8.76 -10.70
CA GLU A 41 -14.22 8.25 -9.48
C GLU A 41 -13.27 7.36 -8.69
N ASN A 42 -12.18 6.86 -9.31
CA ASN A 42 -11.24 6.00 -8.61
C ASN A 42 -10.50 6.76 -7.51
N PHE A 43 -10.32 6.06 -6.39
CA PHE A 43 -9.65 6.60 -5.22
C PHE A 43 -8.37 5.81 -4.97
N PHE A 44 -7.27 6.52 -4.72
CA PHE A 44 -5.95 5.91 -4.56
C PHE A 44 -5.46 6.11 -3.13
N VAL A 45 -5.08 5.01 -2.49
CA VAL A 45 -4.54 5.01 -1.13
C VAL A 45 -3.07 4.61 -1.21
N ILE A 46 -2.21 5.38 -0.55
CA ILE A 46 -0.80 5.08 -0.39
C ILE A 46 -0.54 4.97 1.11
N ILE A 47 0.07 3.88 1.53
CA ILE A 47 0.36 3.59 2.94
C ILE A 47 1.86 3.32 3.01
N GLN A 48 2.54 3.95 3.96
CA GLN A 48 3.96 3.76 4.19
C GLN A 48 4.14 3.29 5.64
N TYR A 49 4.78 2.13 5.79
CA TYR A 49 5.21 1.60 7.08
C TYR A 49 6.73 1.64 7.14
N THR A 50 7.29 2.04 8.26
CA THR A 50 8.74 1.96 8.49
C THR A 50 9.02 0.88 9.52
N ALA A 51 9.66 -0.20 9.09
CA ALA A 51 10.11 -1.27 9.98
C ALA A 51 11.51 -0.94 10.50
N ARG A 52 11.74 -1.14 11.81
CA ARG A 52 12.99 -0.77 12.49
C ARG A 52 14.18 -1.69 12.26
N ASP A 53 13.93 -2.87 11.70
CA ASP A 53 14.96 -3.84 11.33
C ASP A 53 14.38 -4.87 10.33
N GLN A 54 15.25 -5.74 9.82
CA GLN A 54 14.88 -6.76 8.82
C GLN A 54 13.94 -7.85 9.34
N ASP A 55 13.97 -8.17 10.64
CA ASP A 55 13.09 -9.18 11.22
C ASP A 55 11.65 -8.66 11.30
N HIS A 56 11.48 -7.39 11.71
CA HIS A 56 10.20 -6.70 11.68
C HIS A 56 9.70 -6.51 10.24
N ALA A 57 10.58 -6.19 9.30
CA ALA A 57 10.23 -6.09 7.89
C ALA A 57 9.72 -7.43 7.33
N SER A 58 10.41 -8.53 7.64
CA SER A 58 10.03 -9.88 7.21
C SER A 58 8.66 -10.29 7.78
N ARG A 59 8.40 -9.97 9.05
CA ARG A 59 7.09 -10.21 9.68
C ARG A 59 6.00 -9.37 9.02
N LEU A 60 6.25 -8.10 8.73
CA LEU A 60 5.28 -7.22 8.09
C LEU A 60 4.96 -7.68 6.65
N ILE A 61 5.96 -8.15 5.90
CA ILE A 61 5.76 -8.78 4.58
C ILE A 61 4.89 -10.04 4.69
N TYR A 62 5.10 -10.87 5.72
CA TYR A 62 4.28 -12.06 5.95
C TYR A 62 2.82 -11.71 6.25
N GLU A 63 2.57 -10.78 7.17
CA GLU A 63 1.22 -10.32 7.47
C GLU A 63 0.59 -9.65 6.24
N GLU A 64 1.36 -8.89 5.46
CA GLU A 64 0.83 -8.21 4.28
C GLU A 64 0.32 -9.22 3.25
N HIS A 65 0.87 -10.43 3.14
CA HIS A 65 0.28 -11.48 2.29
C HIS A 65 -1.15 -11.84 2.72
N LYS A 66 -1.44 -11.84 4.01
CA LYS A 66 -2.78 -12.07 4.55
C LYS A 66 -3.68 -10.88 4.24
N LEU A 67 -3.21 -9.66 4.48
CA LEU A 67 -3.91 -8.42 4.12
C LEU A 67 -4.27 -8.40 2.63
N SER A 68 -3.32 -8.73 1.77
CA SER A 68 -3.49 -8.78 0.32
C SER A 68 -4.58 -9.76 -0.12
N LYS A 69 -4.68 -10.92 0.54
CA LYS A 69 -5.77 -11.88 0.31
C LYS A 69 -7.13 -11.32 0.74
N GLU A 70 -7.21 -10.75 1.94
CA GLU A 70 -8.45 -10.14 2.45
C GLU A 70 -8.92 -8.99 1.55
N MET A 71 -7.99 -8.13 1.12
CA MET A 71 -8.27 -7.01 0.23
C MET A 71 -8.67 -7.48 -1.18
N LYS A 72 -8.13 -8.61 -1.65
CA LYS A 72 -8.55 -9.21 -2.92
C LYS A 72 -9.99 -9.69 -2.88
N GLU A 73 -10.52 -10.07 -1.72
CA GLU A 73 -11.92 -10.47 -1.54
C GLU A 73 -12.84 -9.27 -1.32
N ALA A 74 -12.34 -8.21 -0.68
CA ALA A 74 -13.10 -7.00 -0.37
C ALA A 74 -13.73 -6.32 -1.60
N LYS A 75 -14.94 -5.79 -1.42
CA LYS A 75 -15.64 -5.01 -2.45
C LYS A 75 -14.98 -3.65 -2.60
N GLY A 76 -14.97 -3.14 -3.83
CA GLY A 76 -14.44 -1.82 -4.15
C GLY A 76 -12.93 -1.73 -4.29
N ILE A 77 -12.17 -2.76 -3.92
CA ILE A 77 -10.72 -2.80 -4.16
C ILE A 77 -10.44 -3.40 -5.55
N LEU A 78 -9.76 -2.63 -6.39
CA LEU A 78 -9.49 -2.97 -7.78
C LEU A 78 -8.05 -3.45 -7.99
N ALA A 79 -7.09 -2.93 -7.24
CA ALA A 79 -5.69 -3.33 -7.28
C ALA A 79 -5.00 -3.05 -5.94
N LEU A 80 -3.96 -3.82 -5.64
CA LEU A 80 -3.09 -3.63 -4.48
C LEU A 80 -1.65 -3.99 -4.88
N TRP A 81 -0.69 -3.13 -4.56
CA TRP A 81 0.72 -3.38 -4.80
C TRP A 81 1.53 -3.10 -3.55
N CYS A 82 2.43 -4.01 -3.19
CA CYS A 82 3.34 -3.85 -2.08
C CYS A 82 4.79 -3.77 -2.57
N PHE A 83 5.51 -2.78 -2.08
CA PHE A 83 6.88 -2.46 -2.49
C PHE A 83 7.79 -2.27 -1.28
N VAL A 84 9.04 -2.70 -1.43
CA VAL A 84 10.13 -2.45 -0.48
C VAL A 84 11.33 -1.82 -1.21
N PRO A 85 12.07 -0.89 -0.57
CA PRO A 85 13.26 -0.30 -1.16
C PRO A 85 14.33 -1.36 -1.41
N GLU A 86 15.10 -1.18 -2.46
CA GLU A 86 16.19 -2.10 -2.83
C GLU A 86 17.40 -2.02 -1.88
N THR A 87 17.53 -0.94 -1.12
CA THR A 87 18.64 -0.68 -0.19
C THR A 87 18.29 -1.02 1.25
N SER A 88 19.13 -1.82 1.90
CA SER A 88 19.06 -2.11 3.34
C SER A 88 19.77 -1.01 4.13
N GLU A 89 19.02 -0.03 4.61
CA GLU A 89 19.42 0.73 5.80
C GLU A 89 18.82 0.07 7.04
N ASP A 90 19.16 0.59 8.22
CA ASP A 90 18.64 0.10 9.52
C ASP A 90 17.10 0.10 9.56
N GLU A 91 16.45 0.94 8.74
CA GLU A 91 15.00 1.00 8.58
C GLU A 91 14.56 0.55 7.17
N VAL A 92 13.44 -0.19 7.10
CA VAL A 92 12.85 -0.68 5.85
C VAL A 92 11.48 -0.04 5.64
N ASP A 93 11.36 0.77 4.60
CA ASP A 93 10.10 1.42 4.22
C ASP A 93 9.24 0.52 3.33
N ILE A 94 8.11 0.06 3.83
CA ILE A 94 7.17 -0.77 3.09
C ILE A 94 6.04 0.13 2.58
N THR A 95 5.91 0.24 1.26
CA THR A 95 4.89 1.07 0.62
C THR A 95 3.81 0.20 0.00
N ILE A 96 2.55 0.39 0.41
CA ILE A 96 1.38 -0.25 -0.18
C ILE A 96 0.59 0.78 -0.99
N PHE A 97 0.38 0.47 -2.26
CA PHE A 97 -0.53 1.23 -3.13
C PHE A 97 -1.82 0.46 -3.32
N MET A 98 -2.95 1.15 -3.23
CA MET A 98 -4.25 0.54 -3.42
C MET A 98 -5.10 1.42 -4.33
N ARG A 99 -5.76 0.78 -5.30
CA ARG A 99 -6.76 1.42 -6.15
C ARG A 99 -8.14 0.96 -5.73
N LEU A 100 -8.99 1.90 -5.35
CA LEU A 100 -10.39 1.69 -5.04
C LEU A 100 -11.26 2.15 -6.20
N SER A 101 -12.44 1.56 -6.32
CA SER A 101 -13.45 1.97 -7.31
C SER A 101 -13.96 3.39 -7.02
N ASN A 102 -14.10 3.74 -5.74
CA ASN A 102 -14.37 5.10 -5.26
C ASN A 102 -14.05 5.28 -3.76
N GLU A 103 -14.14 6.53 -3.29
CA GLU A 103 -13.81 6.94 -1.92
C GLU A 103 -14.67 6.25 -0.84
N SER A 104 -15.91 5.86 -1.16
CA SER A 104 -16.82 5.26 -0.15
C SER A 104 -16.30 3.96 0.46
N TYR A 105 -15.37 3.28 -0.23
CA TYR A 105 -14.72 2.06 0.26
C TYR A 105 -13.53 2.33 1.18
N TYR A 106 -13.11 3.59 1.36
CA TYR A 106 -11.94 3.92 2.17
C TYR A 106 -12.11 3.57 3.65
N GLY A 107 -13.27 3.83 4.26
CA GLY A 107 -13.50 3.51 5.67
C GLY A 107 -13.36 2.01 5.98
N ASP A 108 -13.81 1.18 5.05
CA ASP A 108 -13.66 -0.27 5.08
C ASP A 108 -12.20 -0.73 5.00
N VAL A 109 -11.41 -0.04 4.17
CA VAL A 109 -9.96 -0.27 4.04
C VAL A 109 -9.24 0.18 5.31
N GLU A 110 -9.55 1.37 5.81
CA GLU A 110 -8.96 1.93 7.03
C GLU A 110 -9.20 1.01 8.24
N SER A 111 -10.41 0.49 8.42
CA SER A 111 -10.72 -0.43 9.52
C SER A 111 -9.89 -1.72 9.46
N ARG A 112 -9.62 -2.24 8.26
CA ARG A 112 -8.81 -3.46 8.07
C ARG A 112 -7.34 -3.19 8.33
N LEU A 113 -6.82 -2.05 7.85
CA LEU A 113 -5.45 -1.62 8.11
C LEU A 113 -5.20 -1.36 9.60
N ARG A 114 -6.16 -0.79 10.32
CA ARG A 114 -6.04 -0.61 11.78
C ARG A 114 -6.09 -1.91 12.58
N SER A 115 -6.63 -2.98 12.00
CA SER A 115 -6.61 -4.32 12.62
C SER A 115 -5.32 -5.09 12.29
N PHE A 116 -4.51 -4.54 11.37
CA PHE A 116 -3.23 -5.08 10.94
C PHE A 116 -2.05 -4.55 11.77
N GLU A 117 -2.17 -3.32 12.29
CA GLU A 117 -1.29 -2.72 13.33
C GLU A 117 -1.49 -3.35 14.71
#